data_AF-A0A0F8WD37-F1
#
_entry.id   AF-A0A0F8WD37-F1
#
_cell.length_a   1.000
_cell.length_b   1.000
_cell.length_c   1.000
_cell.angle_alpha   90.00
_cell.angle_beta   90.00
_cell.angle_gamma   90.00
#
_symmetry.space_group_name_H-M   'P 1'
#
loop_
_entity.id
_entity.type
_entity.pdbx_description
1 polymer ?
#
loop_
_entity_poly.entity_id
_entity_poly.type
_entity_poly.pdbx_seq_one_letter_code
_entity_poly.pdbx_strand_id
1 'polypeptide(L)'
;MRLPIAYALRSAIPLKLITLRLYRRLVVLSIPFCPNIDIYFQAVDYPKNDFKLTFLTNVFIIVFIIVKAMKIFNAFLIIVIASILFMLPFTTAIHDFRTDTRTDTFAGTATGGAQTTANLSLTDFVFDDDTETIVILSDDGTDVPLLFSYNTTTRLTDMTGLAVSSNRTITISYDIDALSESEA
;
A
#
# COMPACT_ATOMS: atom_id res chain seq x y z
N MET A 1 34.37 53.80 43.69
CA MET A 1 34.46 53.51 42.23
C MET A 1 35.15 52.16 42.06
N ARG A 2 34.57 51.27 41.23
CA ARG A 2 35.02 49.93 40.79
C ARG A 2 34.69 48.70 41.67
N LEU A 3 33.72 47.90 41.19
CA LEU A 3 33.49 46.50 41.55
C LEU A 3 34.55 45.59 40.89
N PRO A 4 34.94 44.43 41.49
CA PRO A 4 35.68 43.39 40.78
C PRO A 4 34.79 42.23 40.31
N ILE A 5 34.91 41.95 39.01
CA ILE A 5 34.29 40.89 38.22
C ILE A 5 35.06 39.59 38.46
N ALA A 6 34.79 38.87 39.55
CA ALA A 6 35.49 37.61 39.86
C ALA A 6 34.57 36.37 39.96
N TYR A 7 33.25 36.51 39.81
CA TYR A 7 32.31 35.42 40.15
C TYR A 7 31.74 34.61 38.97
N ALA A 8 32.06 34.94 37.71
CA ALA A 8 31.40 34.31 36.55
C ALA A 8 32.15 33.12 35.91
N LEU A 9 33.38 32.82 36.31
CA LEU A 9 34.24 31.85 35.60
C LEU A 9 34.37 30.46 36.25
N ARG A 10 33.73 30.22 37.41
CA ARG A 10 33.88 28.94 38.15
C ARG A 10 32.74 27.92 37.97
N SER A 11 31.64 28.27 37.28
CA SER A 11 30.45 27.40 37.16
C SER A 11 30.30 26.67 35.82
N ALA A 12 31.12 26.96 34.80
CA ALA A 12 30.94 26.41 33.44
C ALA A 12 31.68 25.08 33.17
N ILE A 13 32.54 24.61 34.09
CA ILE A 13 33.38 23.44 33.90
C ILE A 13 32.62 22.09 34.02
N PRO A 14 31.67 21.89 34.96
CA PRO A 14 31.01 20.59 35.08
C PRO A 14 29.99 20.31 33.96
N LEU A 15 29.42 21.35 33.33
CA LEU A 15 28.36 21.19 32.31
C LEU A 15 28.91 20.62 30.98
N LYS A 16 30.13 21.00 30.59
CA LYS A 16 30.80 20.49 29.37
C LYS A 16 31.19 19.02 29.51
N LEU A 17 31.55 18.55 30.70
CA LEU A 17 31.94 17.16 30.92
C LEU A 17 30.74 16.20 30.89
N ILE A 18 29.58 16.68 31.36
CA ILE A 18 28.32 15.91 31.39
C ILE A 18 27.72 15.78 29.99
N THR A 19 27.70 16.86 29.21
CA THR A 19 27.23 16.83 27.81
C THR A 19 28.10 15.93 26.92
N LEU A 20 29.43 15.93 27.11
CA LEU A 20 30.32 15.05 26.35
C LEU A 20 30.12 13.55 26.68
N ARG A 21 29.83 13.23 27.95
CA ARG A 21 29.55 11.85 28.38
C ARG A 21 28.19 11.35 27.90
N LEU A 22 27.18 12.22 27.84
CA LEU A 22 25.85 11.91 27.30
C LEU A 22 25.92 11.68 25.78
N TYR A 23 26.66 12.51 25.05
CA TYR A 23 26.84 12.34 23.60
C TYR A 23 27.54 11.01 23.27
N ARG A 24 28.58 10.64 24.03
CA ARG A 24 29.30 9.38 23.83
C ARG A 24 28.43 8.14 24.11
N ARG A 25 27.47 8.21 25.03
CA ARG A 25 26.54 7.10 25.32
C ARG A 25 25.40 6.99 24.29
N LEU A 26 24.91 8.11 23.76
CA LEU A 26 23.86 8.11 22.73
C LEU A 26 24.35 7.56 21.37
N VAL A 27 25.62 7.81 21.04
CA VAL A 27 26.24 7.25 19.81
C VAL A 27 26.45 5.73 19.92
N VAL A 28 26.74 5.21 21.11
CA VAL A 28 26.93 3.76 21.32
C VAL A 28 25.61 2.98 21.30
N LEU A 29 24.49 3.60 21.69
CA LEU A 29 23.19 2.92 21.72
C LEU A 29 22.47 2.83 20.37
N SER A 30 22.91 3.56 19.34
CA SER A 30 22.21 3.67 18.05
C SER A 30 22.83 2.86 16.91
N ILE A 31 23.91 2.09 17.16
CA ILE A 31 24.66 1.43 16.08
C ILE A 31 24.98 -0.03 16.45
N PRO A 32 24.08 -1.00 16.18
CA PRO A 32 24.48 -2.40 16.09
C PRO A 32 24.87 -2.82 14.67
N PHE A 33 24.82 -1.93 13.66
CA PHE A 33 24.92 -2.33 12.24
C PHE A 33 26.13 -1.80 11.44
N CYS A 34 27.15 -1.21 12.08
CA CYS A 34 28.31 -0.70 11.35
C CYS A 34 29.64 -1.19 11.99
N PRO A 35 30.17 -2.37 11.61
CA PRO A 35 31.31 -3.00 12.29
C PRO A 35 32.67 -2.30 12.04
N ASN A 36 32.71 -1.11 11.44
CA ASN A 36 33.94 -0.45 11.01
C ASN A 36 34.06 1.05 11.39
N ILE A 37 33.20 1.57 12.29
CA ILE A 37 33.31 2.97 12.74
C ILE A 37 34.45 3.17 13.76
N ASP A 38 34.84 2.13 14.50
CA ASP A 38 35.89 2.24 15.54
C ASP A 38 37.27 2.62 14.97
N ILE A 39 37.55 2.29 13.71
CA ILE A 39 38.82 2.64 13.05
C ILE A 39 38.90 4.15 12.77
N TYR A 40 37.77 4.83 12.57
CA TYR A 40 37.75 6.27 12.29
C TYR A 40 37.92 7.14 13.53
N PHE A 41 37.58 6.63 14.73
CA PHE A 41 37.68 7.39 15.97
C PHE A 41 39.06 7.31 16.65
N GLN A 42 39.88 6.30 16.34
CA GLN A 42 41.19 6.13 16.99
C GLN A 42 42.34 6.93 16.35
N ALA A 43 42.16 7.50 15.16
CA ALA A 43 43.28 8.11 14.41
C ALA A 43 43.45 9.62 14.63
N VAL A 44 42.77 10.24 15.60
CA VAL A 44 42.63 11.70 15.61
C VAL A 44 42.81 12.32 17.00
N ASP A 45 44.05 12.29 17.50
CA ASP A 45 44.49 13.18 18.56
C ASP A 45 44.87 14.55 17.95
N TYR A 46 43.88 15.41 17.69
CA TYR A 46 44.14 16.78 17.22
C TYR A 46 44.48 17.72 18.39
N PRO A 47 45.44 18.65 18.20
CA PRO A 47 45.76 19.68 19.18
C PRO A 47 44.54 20.56 19.45
N LYS A 48 44.37 20.90 20.74
CA LYS A 48 43.17 21.46 21.39
C LYS A 48 42.64 22.82 20.86
N ASN A 49 43.25 23.40 19.82
CA ASN A 49 43.03 24.80 19.41
C ASN A 49 42.38 25.00 18.03
N ASP A 50 42.22 23.96 17.21
CA ASP A 50 41.66 24.11 15.85
C ASP A 50 40.17 23.73 15.78
N PHE A 51 39.35 24.46 16.53
CA PHE A 51 37.88 24.31 16.54
C PHE A 51 37.26 24.29 15.13
N LYS A 52 37.83 25.07 14.20
CA LYS A 52 37.41 25.09 12.78
C LYS A 52 37.64 23.76 12.07
N LEU A 53 38.76 23.09 12.32
CA LEU A 53 39.09 21.82 11.68
C LEU A 53 38.21 20.70 12.22
N THR A 54 38.01 20.63 13.55
CA THR A 54 37.11 19.64 14.16
C THR A 54 35.65 19.81 13.72
N PHE A 55 35.18 21.05 13.57
CA PHE A 55 33.82 21.33 13.09
C PHE A 55 33.63 20.90 11.63
N LEU A 56 34.57 21.24 10.75
CA LEU A 56 34.50 20.87 9.33
C LEU A 56 34.54 19.36 9.13
N THR A 57 35.40 18.64 9.86
CA THR A 57 35.48 17.17 9.78
C THR A 57 34.18 16.50 10.24
N ASN A 58 33.59 16.96 11.36
CA ASN A 58 32.32 16.43 11.85
C ASN A 58 31.16 16.68 10.87
N VAL A 59 31.08 17.88 10.27
CA VAL A 59 30.07 18.19 9.25
C VAL A 59 30.24 17.30 8.02
N PHE A 60 31.48 17.10 7.56
CA PHE A 60 31.75 16.24 6.40
C PHE A 60 31.35 14.78 6.64
N ILE A 61 31.64 14.24 7.83
CA ILE A 61 31.23 12.89 8.23
C ILE A 61 29.70 12.76 8.25
N ILE A 62 29.00 13.72 8.85
CA ILE A 62 27.53 13.72 8.91
C ILE A 62 26.92 13.77 7.51
N VAL A 63 27.42 14.66 6.64
CA VAL A 63 26.94 14.77 5.25
C VAL A 63 27.20 13.47 4.49
N PHE A 64 28.37 12.85 4.65
CA PHE A 64 28.68 11.58 4.01
C PHE A 64 27.76 10.45 4.48
N ILE A 65 27.48 10.37 5.79
CA ILE A 65 26.53 9.40 6.37
C ILE A 65 25.13 9.61 5.79
N ILE A 66 24.65 10.86 5.74
CA ILE A 66 23.32 11.19 5.19
C ILE A 66 23.24 10.79 3.71
N VAL A 67 24.25 11.14 2.91
CA VAL A 67 24.27 10.78 1.48
C VAL A 67 24.30 9.26 1.27
N LYS A 68 25.04 8.52 2.10
CA LYS A 68 25.05 7.05 2.06
C LYS A 68 23.71 6.45 2.50
N ALA A 69 23.11 6.97 3.56
CA ALA A 69 21.80 6.54 4.05
C ALA A 69 20.71 6.77 3.01
N MET A 70 20.70 7.93 2.34
CA MET A 70 19.76 8.22 1.25
C MET A 70 19.89 7.25 0.08
N LYS A 71 21.11 6.86 -0.31
CA LYS A 71 21.34 5.87 -1.38
C LYS A 71 20.83 4.48 -1.00
N ILE A 72 21.05 4.06 0.24
CA ILE A 72 20.57 2.76 0.74
C ILE A 72 19.04 2.76 0.82
N PHE A 73 18.45 3.84 1.34
CA PHE A 73 17.00 3.99 1.42
C PHE A 73 16.34 3.95 0.03
N ASN A 74 16.93 4.66 -0.95
CA ASN A 74 16.42 4.63 -2.33
C ASN A 74 16.54 3.24 -2.95
N ALA A 75 17.65 2.53 -2.74
CA ALA A 75 17.81 1.15 -3.23
C ALA A 75 16.76 0.21 -2.61
N PHE A 76 16.50 0.33 -1.31
CA PHE A 76 15.46 -0.42 -0.61
C PHE A 76 14.07 -0.12 -1.21
N LEU A 77 13.73 1.14 -1.40
CA LEU A 77 12.45 1.54 -1.96
C LEU A 77 12.23 1.02 -3.39
N ILE A 78 13.28 1.02 -4.23
CA ILE A 78 13.24 0.44 -5.57
C ILE A 78 12.95 -1.07 -5.51
N ILE A 79 13.59 -1.81 -4.60
CA ILE A 79 13.36 -3.25 -4.44
C ILE A 79 11.92 -3.52 -4.00
N VAL A 80 11.39 -2.74 -3.05
CA VAL A 80 10.00 -2.87 -2.59
C VAL A 80 9.04 -2.62 -3.75
N ILE A 81 9.20 -1.54 -4.50
CA ILE A 81 8.34 -1.24 -5.66
C ILE A 81 8.44 -2.35 -6.70
N ALA A 82 9.65 -2.81 -7.04
CA ALA A 82 9.84 -3.88 -8.00
C ALA A 82 9.15 -5.18 -7.55
N SER A 83 9.19 -5.51 -6.26
CA SER A 83 8.51 -6.70 -5.72
C SER A 83 6.99 -6.60 -5.81
N ILE A 84 6.41 -5.42 -5.54
CA ILE A 84 4.97 -5.19 -5.67
C ILE A 84 4.54 -5.28 -7.13
N LEU A 85 5.25 -4.59 -8.04
CA LEU A 85 4.95 -4.62 -9.47
C LEU A 85 5.11 -6.01 -10.07
N PHE A 86 6.05 -6.80 -9.57
CA PHE A 86 6.23 -8.19 -9.99
C PHE A 86 5.05 -9.08 -9.57
N MET A 87 4.39 -8.81 -8.45
CA MET A 87 3.25 -9.61 -7.97
C MET A 87 1.93 -9.32 -8.69
N LEU A 88 1.74 -8.12 -9.24
CA LEU A 88 0.48 -7.73 -9.92
C LEU A 88 0.03 -8.70 -11.04
N PRO A 89 0.89 -9.13 -11.99
CA PRO A 89 0.44 -10.07 -13.03
C PRO A 89 0.15 -11.49 -12.48
N PHE A 90 0.69 -11.86 -11.32
CA PHE A 90 0.40 -13.15 -10.72
C PHE A 90 -1.01 -13.20 -10.13
N THR A 91 -1.52 -12.09 -9.58
CA THR A 91 -2.87 -12.09 -9.00
C THR A 91 -3.93 -12.26 -10.07
N THR A 92 -3.77 -11.63 -11.24
CA THR A 92 -4.70 -11.82 -12.37
C THR A 92 -4.59 -13.23 -12.95
N ALA A 93 -3.36 -13.74 -13.14
CA ALA A 93 -3.17 -15.10 -13.66
C ALA A 93 -3.72 -16.20 -12.73
N ILE A 94 -3.67 -15.99 -11.41
CA ILE A 94 -4.28 -16.91 -10.44
C ILE A 94 -5.80 -16.81 -10.50
N HIS A 95 -6.36 -15.61 -10.63
CA HIS A 95 -7.81 -15.42 -10.79
C HIS A 95 -8.30 -16.15 -12.04
N ASP A 96 -7.73 -15.83 -13.21
CA ASP A 96 -8.08 -16.44 -14.50
C ASP A 96 -7.88 -17.97 -14.53
N PHE A 97 -7.00 -18.50 -13.70
CA PHE A 97 -6.82 -19.95 -13.56
C PHE A 97 -7.89 -20.61 -12.69
N ARG A 98 -8.41 -19.88 -11.69
CA ARG A 98 -9.45 -20.37 -10.76
C ARG A 98 -10.85 -20.13 -11.30
N THR A 99 -11.03 -19.20 -12.23
CA THR A 99 -12.34 -18.81 -12.73
C THR A 99 -12.55 -19.14 -14.20
N ASP A 100 -13.81 -19.35 -14.56
CA ASP A 100 -14.28 -19.33 -15.95
C ASP A 100 -15.44 -18.32 -16.06
N THR A 101 -15.55 -17.65 -17.20
CA THR A 101 -16.61 -16.67 -17.40
C THR A 101 -17.84 -17.37 -17.95
N ARG A 102 -18.90 -17.42 -17.14
CA ARG A 102 -20.21 -17.93 -17.53
C ARG A 102 -21.10 -16.81 -18.05
N THR A 103 -21.95 -17.12 -19.02
CA THR A 103 -22.96 -16.19 -19.54
C THR A 103 -24.34 -16.85 -19.56
N ASP A 104 -25.28 -16.29 -18.79
CA ASP A 104 -26.67 -16.68 -18.76
C ASP A 104 -27.53 -15.69 -19.56
N THR A 105 -28.51 -16.20 -20.31
CA THR A 105 -29.42 -15.40 -21.13
C THR A 105 -30.86 -15.63 -20.71
N PHE A 106 -31.54 -14.55 -20.32
CA PHE A 106 -32.92 -14.55 -19.86
C PHE A 106 -33.78 -13.83 -20.90
N ALA A 107 -34.40 -14.62 -21.79
CA ALA A 107 -35.33 -14.09 -22.77
C ALA A 107 -36.70 -13.79 -22.12
N GLY A 108 -37.33 -12.70 -22.54
CA GLY A 108 -38.71 -12.39 -22.13
C GLY A 108 -38.83 -11.72 -20.76
N THR A 109 -37.77 -11.04 -20.29
CA THR A 109 -37.79 -10.31 -19.02
C THR A 109 -38.66 -9.06 -19.15
N ALA A 110 -39.94 -9.18 -18.83
CA ALA A 110 -40.87 -8.05 -18.92
C ALA A 110 -40.91 -7.24 -17.62
N THR A 111 -40.82 -5.92 -17.74
CA THR A 111 -41.25 -5.00 -16.67
C THR A 111 -42.67 -4.55 -16.95
N GLY A 112 -43.54 -4.54 -15.94
CA GLY A 112 -44.93 -4.10 -16.07
C GLY A 112 -45.20 -2.81 -15.31
N GLY A 113 -46.10 -1.96 -15.83
CA GLY A 113 -46.50 -0.72 -15.15
C GLY A 113 -45.32 0.24 -14.94
N ALA A 114 -45.19 0.81 -13.73
CA ALA A 114 -44.10 1.73 -13.35
C ALA A 114 -42.84 1.01 -12.81
N GLN A 115 -42.65 -0.28 -13.10
CA GLN A 115 -41.50 -1.05 -12.62
C GLN A 115 -40.28 -0.86 -13.53
N THR A 116 -39.12 -0.67 -12.91
CA THR A 116 -37.81 -0.49 -13.57
C THR A 116 -36.78 -1.50 -13.05
N THR A 117 -37.26 -2.59 -12.45
CA THR A 117 -36.45 -3.60 -11.76
C THR A 117 -36.82 -4.99 -12.24
N ALA A 118 -35.84 -5.90 -12.20
CA ALA A 118 -36.06 -7.32 -12.45
C ALA A 118 -35.27 -8.15 -11.46
N ASN A 119 -35.75 -9.37 -11.20
CA ASN A 119 -35.10 -10.36 -10.36
C ASN A 119 -34.89 -11.60 -11.21
N LEU A 120 -33.63 -12.01 -11.38
CA LEU A 120 -33.24 -13.15 -12.21
C LEU A 120 -32.38 -14.11 -11.38
N SER A 121 -32.55 -15.41 -11.58
CA SER A 121 -31.78 -16.44 -10.87
C SER A 121 -30.66 -16.95 -11.77
N LEU A 122 -29.42 -16.83 -11.30
CA LEU A 122 -28.26 -17.37 -12.00
C LEU A 122 -28.23 -18.89 -11.91
N THR A 123 -27.70 -19.52 -12.95
CA THR A 123 -27.57 -20.98 -13.04
C THR A 123 -26.59 -21.51 -12.00
N ASP A 124 -25.44 -20.82 -11.88
CA ASP A 124 -24.33 -21.18 -10.99
C ASP A 124 -24.01 -20.07 -9.99
N PHE A 125 -23.29 -20.43 -8.92
CA PHE A 125 -22.82 -19.47 -7.92
C PHE A 125 -21.68 -18.63 -8.48
N VAL A 126 -21.74 -17.33 -8.21
CA VAL A 126 -20.64 -16.40 -8.50
C VAL A 126 -19.43 -16.77 -7.65
N PHE A 127 -18.26 -16.83 -8.28
CA PHE A 127 -17.01 -17.18 -7.64
C PHE A 127 -16.69 -16.25 -6.46
N ASP A 128 -16.40 -16.84 -5.29
CA ASP A 128 -16.11 -16.14 -4.03
C ASP A 128 -17.13 -15.04 -3.66
N ASP A 129 -18.38 -15.15 -4.14
CA ASP A 129 -19.44 -14.14 -4.01
C ASP A 129 -19.05 -12.73 -4.56
N ASP A 130 -18.11 -12.68 -5.51
CA ASP A 130 -17.59 -11.43 -6.05
C ASP A 130 -18.55 -10.79 -7.07
N THR A 131 -19.37 -9.88 -6.56
CA THR A 131 -20.34 -9.14 -7.37
C THR A 131 -19.74 -8.15 -8.37
N GLU A 132 -18.44 -7.82 -8.26
CA GLU A 132 -17.77 -6.92 -9.22
C GLU A 132 -17.59 -7.57 -10.59
N THR A 133 -17.60 -8.90 -10.65
CA THR A 133 -17.49 -9.68 -11.90
C THR A 133 -18.80 -9.77 -12.68
N ILE A 134 -19.92 -9.39 -12.07
CA ILE A 134 -21.26 -9.52 -12.67
C ILE A 134 -21.51 -8.35 -13.63
N VAL A 135 -21.56 -8.67 -14.92
CA VAL A 135 -21.88 -7.74 -16.01
C VAL A 135 -23.27 -8.05 -16.55
N ILE A 136 -24.16 -7.05 -16.54
CA ILE A 136 -25.53 -7.18 -17.03
C ILE A 136 -25.69 -6.35 -18.30
N LEU A 137 -26.25 -6.95 -19.34
CA LEU A 137 -26.59 -6.31 -20.61
C LEU A 137 -28.08 -6.50 -20.90
N SER A 138 -28.66 -5.52 -21.60
CA SER A 138 -30.01 -5.61 -22.15
C SER A 138 -29.96 -5.37 -23.66
N ASP A 139 -30.85 -6.02 -24.39
CA ASP A 139 -31.10 -5.73 -25.81
C ASP A 139 -32.02 -4.51 -26.05
N ASP A 140 -32.61 -3.94 -24.98
CA ASP A 140 -33.36 -2.69 -25.04
C ASP A 140 -32.41 -1.50 -24.92
N GLY A 141 -32.30 -0.68 -25.97
CA GLY A 141 -31.38 0.47 -26.01
C GLY A 141 -31.72 1.62 -25.05
N THR A 142 -32.87 1.55 -24.37
CA THR A 142 -33.24 2.52 -23.31
C THR A 142 -32.84 2.07 -21.91
N ASP A 143 -32.41 0.82 -21.75
CA ASP A 143 -32.01 0.26 -20.48
C ASP A 143 -30.57 0.62 -20.13
N VAL A 144 -30.34 0.91 -18.84
CA VAL A 144 -29.00 1.02 -18.24
C VAL A 144 -28.99 0.08 -17.03
N PRO A 145 -28.91 -1.25 -17.27
CA PRO A 145 -29.04 -2.22 -16.21
C PRO A 145 -27.88 -2.09 -15.20
N LEU A 146 -28.24 -2.07 -13.92
CA LEU A 146 -27.29 -2.00 -12.81
C LEU A 146 -27.65 -3.07 -11.78
N LEU A 147 -26.64 -3.82 -11.34
CA LEU A 147 -26.79 -4.75 -10.23
C LEU A 147 -27.12 -3.97 -8.95
N PHE A 148 -28.21 -4.33 -8.29
CA PHE A 148 -28.60 -3.77 -7.00
C PHE A 148 -28.19 -4.68 -5.84
N SER A 149 -28.46 -5.98 -5.97
CA SER A 149 -28.05 -6.98 -4.99
C SER A 149 -27.92 -8.37 -5.61
N TYR A 150 -27.10 -9.20 -4.99
CA TYR A 150 -26.98 -10.63 -5.28
C TYR A 150 -27.14 -11.43 -4.00
N ASN A 151 -28.03 -12.42 -4.00
CA ASN A 151 -28.21 -13.35 -2.89
C ASN A 151 -27.38 -14.61 -3.12
N THR A 152 -26.32 -14.76 -2.33
CA THR A 152 -25.34 -15.85 -2.44
C THR A 152 -25.93 -17.23 -2.13
N THR A 153 -27.07 -17.29 -1.44
CA THR A 153 -27.75 -18.56 -1.10
C THR A 153 -28.73 -18.99 -2.18
N THR A 154 -29.48 -18.05 -2.76
CA THR A 154 -30.53 -18.35 -3.76
C THR A 154 -30.11 -18.05 -5.20
N ARG A 155 -28.92 -17.51 -5.40
CA ARG A 155 -28.38 -17.03 -6.69
C ARG A 155 -29.27 -15.99 -7.37
N LEU A 156 -30.08 -15.27 -6.60
CA LEU A 156 -30.96 -14.24 -7.13
C LEU A 156 -30.20 -12.93 -7.28
N THR A 157 -30.16 -12.41 -8.50
CA THR A 157 -29.72 -11.05 -8.82
C THR A 157 -30.94 -10.14 -8.89
N ASP A 158 -30.88 -9.05 -8.17
CA ASP A 158 -31.82 -7.94 -8.30
C ASP A 158 -31.12 -6.83 -9.07
N MET A 159 -31.80 -6.33 -10.11
CA MET A 159 -31.26 -5.28 -10.97
C MET A 159 -32.25 -4.13 -11.12
N THR A 160 -31.67 -2.97 -11.42
CA THR A 160 -32.39 -1.70 -11.61
C THR A 160 -31.99 -1.09 -12.95
N GLY A 161 -32.62 0.03 -13.33
CA GLY A 161 -32.27 0.76 -14.55
C GLY A 161 -32.90 0.19 -15.83
N LEU A 162 -33.94 -0.62 -15.70
CA LEU A 162 -34.73 -1.11 -16.84
C LEU A 162 -35.85 -0.12 -17.19
N ALA A 163 -36.17 0.00 -18.46
CA ALA A 163 -37.29 0.80 -18.93
C ALA A 163 -38.62 0.18 -18.48
N VAL A 164 -39.64 1.02 -18.33
CA VAL A 164 -40.98 0.60 -17.95
C VAL A 164 -41.72 -0.05 -19.11
N SER A 165 -42.57 -1.04 -18.82
CA SER A 165 -43.52 -1.61 -19.79
C SER A 165 -42.88 -2.10 -21.10
N SER A 166 -41.70 -2.69 -21.01
CA SER A 166 -40.97 -3.27 -22.15
C SER A 166 -40.60 -4.73 -21.87
N ASN A 167 -40.42 -5.48 -22.96
CA ASN A 167 -40.02 -6.88 -22.96
C ASN A 167 -38.67 -7.01 -23.67
N ARG A 168 -37.73 -7.69 -23.04
CA ARG A 168 -36.32 -7.68 -23.43
C ARG A 168 -35.63 -9.00 -23.13
N THR A 169 -34.45 -9.15 -23.67
CA THR A 169 -33.49 -10.18 -23.33
C THR A 169 -32.44 -9.59 -22.40
N ILE A 170 -32.26 -10.18 -21.23
CA ILE A 170 -31.19 -9.81 -20.31
C ILE A 170 -30.08 -10.85 -20.41
N THR A 171 -28.85 -10.41 -20.62
CA THR A 171 -27.65 -11.26 -20.62
C THR A 171 -26.82 -10.91 -19.39
N ILE A 172 -26.49 -11.90 -18.58
CA ILE A 172 -25.64 -11.73 -17.39
C ILE A 172 -24.39 -12.57 -17.55
N SER A 173 -23.23 -11.93 -17.54
CA SER A 173 -21.93 -12.58 -17.52
C SER A 173 -21.30 -12.45 -16.14
N TYR A 174 -20.70 -13.52 -15.61
CA TYR A 174 -20.11 -13.55 -14.27
C TYR A 174 -19.07 -14.67 -14.18
N ASP A 175 -18.14 -14.55 -13.23
CA ASP A 175 -17.11 -15.57 -13.02
C ASP A 175 -17.64 -16.69 -12.12
N ILE A 176 -17.32 -17.94 -12.49
CA ILE A 176 -17.63 -19.16 -11.73
C ILE A 176 -16.34 -19.92 -11.39
N ASP A 177 -16.40 -20.84 -10.44
CA ASP A 177 -15.25 -21.68 -10.07
C ASP A 177 -14.94 -22.71 -11.17
N ALA A 178 -13.87 -22.47 -11.92
CA ALA A 178 -13.39 -23.37 -12.98
C ALA A 178 -12.83 -24.69 -12.46
N LEU A 179 -12.44 -24.75 -11.18
CA LEU A 179 -11.82 -25.93 -10.58
C LEU A 179 -12.83 -26.88 -9.94
N SER A 180 -14.07 -26.41 -9.78
CA SER A 180 -15.16 -27.20 -9.19
C SER A 180 -15.74 -28.27 -10.12
N GLU A 181 -15.40 -28.24 -11.41
CA GLU A 181 -15.83 -29.22 -12.42
C GLU A 181 -14.72 -30.24 -12.78
N SER A 182 -14.66 -31.33 -12.01
CA SER A 182 -13.90 -32.55 -12.36
C SER A 182 -14.75 -33.82 -12.17
N GLU A 183 -16.08 -33.72 -12.29
CA GLU A 183 -16.95 -34.92 -12.31
C GLU A 183 -18.04 -34.76 -13.38
N ALA A 184 -17.67 -35.06 -14.63
CA ALA A 184 -18.58 -35.46 -15.69
C ALA A 184 -18.01 -36.71 -16.39
#